data_AF-A0A433QAS9-F1
#
_entry.id   AF-A0A433QAS9-F1
#
_cell.length_a   1.000
_cell.length_b   1.000
_cell.length_c   1.000
_cell.angle_alpha   90.00
_cell.angle_beta   90.00
_cell.angle_gamma   90.00
#
_symmetry.space_group_name_H-M   'P 1'
#
loop_
_entity.id
_entity.type
_entity.pdbx_description
1 polymer ?
#
loop_
_entity_poly.entity_id
_entity_poly.type
_entity_poly.pdbx_seq_one_letter_code
_entity_poly.pdbx_strand_id
1 'polypeptide(L)'
;MNFLKTGNTVTSEGHHPHTLSTLDFQGASSAAAAKAMRVELSKLSSQLHDAEARKHFQTEMDGFFMLFTRYLNEKSKGTKLDWDKIQSPSPEQIVLYSKLTQAKSTEHLNKLAVLKLNGGLGTTMGCVGPKSAIEVRDGMTFLDLSVRQIEYLNKLNNVSVPFILMNSFNTDDETKRIVQKYASHNIEILTFNQSRHPRINKESLLPMPRTPTSQIEQWW
;
A
#
# COMPACT_ATOMS: atom_id res chain seq x y z
N MET A 1 -11.14 -6.09 71.38
CA MET A 1 -12.21 -5.98 70.36
C MET A 1 -11.56 -5.77 69.00
N ASN A 2 -11.83 -6.69 68.09
CA ASN A 2 -11.41 -6.70 66.69
C ASN A 2 -11.91 -5.44 65.95
N PHE A 3 -11.18 -4.97 64.94
CA PHE A 3 -11.50 -5.26 63.54
C PHE A 3 -10.36 -4.83 62.59
N LEU A 4 -10.11 -5.72 61.63
CA LEU A 4 -9.07 -5.68 60.60
C LEU A 4 -9.29 -4.55 59.58
N LYS A 5 -8.19 -4.03 59.01
CA LYS A 5 -8.17 -3.61 57.60
C LYS A 5 -7.01 -4.30 56.88
N THR A 6 -7.42 -4.98 55.84
CA THR A 6 -6.76 -5.94 54.96
C THR A 6 -5.73 -5.28 54.04
N GLY A 7 -4.63 -6.00 53.79
CA GLY A 7 -3.66 -5.66 52.77
C GLY A 7 -4.25 -5.80 51.36
N ASN A 8 -3.89 -4.86 50.48
CA ASN A 8 -4.10 -4.98 49.05
C ASN A 8 -2.98 -5.83 48.45
N THR A 9 -3.30 -7.07 48.13
CA THR A 9 -2.54 -7.90 47.19
C THR A 9 -2.76 -7.34 45.77
N VAL A 10 -1.68 -6.86 45.16
CA VAL A 10 -1.63 -6.59 43.72
C VAL A 10 -1.75 -7.92 43.01
N THR A 11 -2.89 -8.15 42.35
CA THR A 11 -3.09 -9.27 41.43
C THR A 11 -2.20 -9.05 40.21
N SER A 12 -1.11 -9.82 40.11
CA SER A 12 -0.39 -9.99 38.87
C SER A 12 -1.32 -10.67 37.86
N GLU A 13 -1.67 -9.96 36.78
CA GLU A 13 -2.29 -10.59 35.61
C GLU A 13 -1.31 -11.65 35.08
N GLY A 14 -1.64 -12.92 35.32
CA GLY A 14 -0.86 -14.06 34.90
C GLY A 14 -0.79 -14.11 33.38
N HIS A 15 0.38 -13.79 32.83
CA HIS A 15 0.73 -14.14 31.47
C HIS A 15 0.89 -15.67 31.41
N HIS A 16 -0.17 -16.39 31.05
CA HIS A 16 -0.06 -17.82 30.82
C HIS A 16 0.85 -18.06 29.60
N PRO A 17 2.01 -18.71 29.76
CA PRO A 17 2.81 -19.10 28.60
C PRO A 17 1.98 -20.09 27.78
N HIS A 18 1.79 -19.79 26.49
CA HIS A 18 1.11 -20.70 25.58
C HIS A 18 1.77 -22.09 25.68
N THR A 19 0.98 -23.11 26.03
CA THR A 19 1.47 -24.50 26.06
C THR A 19 1.92 -24.90 24.66
N LEU A 20 2.96 -25.74 24.56
CA LEU A 20 3.45 -26.29 23.28
C LEU A 20 2.30 -26.82 22.40
N SER A 21 1.31 -27.48 23.00
CA SER A 21 0.11 -27.97 22.32
C SER A 21 -0.77 -26.88 21.68
N THR A 22 -0.85 -25.69 22.28
CA THR A 22 -1.63 -24.56 21.74
C THR A 22 -0.91 -23.92 20.56
N LEU A 23 0.42 -23.83 20.63
CA LEU A 23 1.26 -23.32 19.55
C LEU A 23 1.26 -24.25 18.34
N ASP A 24 1.34 -25.57 18.57
CA ASP A 24 1.27 -26.59 17.53
C ASP A 24 -0.11 -26.59 16.83
N PHE A 25 -1.19 -26.42 17.60
CA PHE A 25 -2.55 -26.30 17.05
C PHE A 25 -2.74 -25.03 16.22
N GLN A 26 -2.24 -23.89 16.68
CA GLN A 26 -2.28 -22.63 15.91
C GLN A 26 -1.42 -22.69 14.64
N GLY A 27 -0.27 -23.36 14.70
CA GLY A 27 0.58 -23.63 13.54
C GLY A 27 -0.11 -24.50 12.49
N ALA A 28 -0.73 -25.61 12.92
CA ALA A 28 -1.49 -26.51 12.05
C ALA A 28 -2.71 -25.82 11.40
N SER A 29 -3.44 -25.00 12.17
CA SER A 29 -4.56 -24.20 11.66
C SER A 29 -4.12 -23.16 10.62
N SER A 30 -2.99 -22.49 10.87
CA SER A 30 -2.40 -21.51 9.93
C SER A 30 -1.95 -22.17 8.62
N ALA A 31 -1.33 -23.35 8.69
CA ALA A 31 -0.92 -24.10 7.51
C ALA A 31 -2.13 -24.54 6.65
N ALA A 32 -3.22 -24.98 7.30
CA ALA A 32 -4.45 -25.34 6.61
C ALA A 32 -5.08 -24.13 5.90
N ALA A 33 -5.16 -22.98 6.57
CA ALA A 33 -5.67 -21.73 5.99
C ALA A 33 -4.82 -21.26 4.80
N ALA A 34 -3.49 -21.31 4.90
CA ALA A 34 -2.60 -21.00 3.79
C ALA A 34 -2.82 -21.94 2.59
N LYS A 35 -2.96 -23.25 2.83
CA LYS A 35 -3.24 -24.22 1.76
C LYS A 35 -4.58 -23.93 1.07
N ALA A 36 -5.63 -23.65 1.84
CA ALA A 36 -6.95 -23.30 1.30
C ALA A 36 -6.89 -22.02 0.45
N MET A 37 -6.23 -20.97 0.95
CA MET A 37 -6.01 -19.73 0.21
C MET A 37 -5.28 -19.98 -1.13
N ARG A 38 -4.19 -20.77 -1.11
CA ARG A 38 -3.42 -21.11 -2.32
C ARG A 38 -4.30 -21.76 -3.39
N VAL A 39 -5.19 -22.67 -2.99
CA VAL A 39 -6.12 -23.36 -3.91
C VAL A 39 -7.08 -22.35 -4.55
N GLU A 40 -7.71 -21.48 -3.75
CA GLU A 40 -8.67 -20.49 -4.28
C GLU A 40 -8.00 -19.45 -5.19
N LEU A 41 -6.80 -18.96 -4.82
CA LEU A 41 -6.04 -18.05 -5.69
C LEU A 41 -5.64 -18.70 -7.02
N SER A 42 -5.23 -19.97 -6.98
CA SER A 42 -4.91 -20.72 -8.20
C SER A 42 -6.13 -20.91 -9.09
N LYS A 43 -7.29 -21.17 -8.46
CA LYS A 43 -8.58 -21.25 -9.16
C LYS A 43 -8.96 -19.92 -9.80
N LEU A 44 -8.77 -18.78 -9.13
CA LEU A 44 -8.98 -17.46 -9.72
C LEU A 44 -8.10 -17.25 -10.95
N SER A 45 -6.80 -17.52 -10.85
CA SER A 45 -5.87 -17.37 -11.97
C SER A 45 -6.21 -18.29 -13.15
N SER A 46 -6.72 -19.50 -12.90
CA SER A 46 -7.10 -20.45 -13.96
C SER A 46 -8.29 -20.01 -14.81
N GLN A 47 -9.12 -19.10 -14.29
CA GLN A 47 -10.30 -18.57 -15.00
C GLN A 47 -9.95 -17.51 -16.06
N LEU A 48 -8.71 -17.01 -16.08
CA LEU A 48 -8.25 -16.10 -17.12
C LEU A 48 -7.79 -16.90 -18.35
N HIS A 49 -8.47 -16.69 -19.48
CA HIS A 49 -8.13 -17.36 -20.75
C HIS A 49 -6.95 -16.71 -21.46
N ASP A 50 -6.79 -15.39 -21.31
CA ASP A 50 -5.68 -14.65 -21.91
C ASP A 50 -4.36 -14.97 -21.18
N ALA A 51 -3.34 -15.36 -21.93
CA ALA A 51 -2.10 -15.88 -21.37
C ALA A 51 -1.26 -14.79 -20.67
N GLU A 52 -1.25 -13.58 -21.22
CA GLU A 52 -0.49 -12.45 -20.69
C GLU A 52 -1.15 -11.89 -19.43
N ALA A 53 -2.46 -11.61 -19.49
CA ALA A 53 -3.25 -11.19 -18.35
C ALA A 53 -3.21 -12.23 -17.22
N ARG A 54 -3.27 -13.52 -17.55
CA ARG A 54 -3.12 -14.60 -16.55
C ARG A 54 -1.76 -14.57 -15.88
N LYS A 55 -0.67 -14.34 -16.61
CA LYS A 55 0.69 -14.26 -16.05
C LYS A 55 0.83 -13.06 -15.11
N HIS A 56 0.30 -11.90 -15.49
CA HIS A 56 0.30 -10.71 -14.63
C HIS A 56 -0.53 -10.94 -13.37
N PHE A 57 -1.76 -11.41 -13.53
CA PHE A 57 -2.65 -11.71 -12.40
C PHE A 57 -2.07 -12.77 -11.46
N GLN A 58 -1.43 -13.81 -12.00
CA GLN A 58 -0.74 -14.82 -11.18
C GLN A 58 0.38 -14.21 -10.34
N THR A 59 1.13 -13.26 -10.90
CA THR A 59 2.17 -12.52 -10.16
C THR A 59 1.56 -11.74 -9.00
N GLU A 60 0.42 -11.08 -9.20
CA GLU A 60 -0.32 -10.40 -8.13
C GLU A 60 -0.80 -11.38 -7.05
N MET A 61 -1.35 -12.53 -7.45
CA MET A 61 -1.84 -13.56 -6.52
C MET A 61 -0.73 -14.21 -5.71
N ASP A 62 0.44 -14.44 -6.32
CA ASP A 62 1.62 -14.95 -5.61
C ASP A 62 2.16 -13.90 -4.62
N GLY A 63 2.21 -12.62 -5.02
CA GLY A 63 2.54 -11.51 -4.12
C GLY A 63 1.59 -11.41 -2.92
N PHE A 64 0.29 -11.51 -3.17
CA PHE A 64 -0.72 -11.55 -2.11
C PHE A 64 -0.56 -12.77 -1.21
N PHE A 65 -0.31 -13.95 -1.77
CA PHE A 65 -0.11 -15.17 -1.00
C PHE A 65 1.08 -15.05 -0.04
N MET A 66 2.20 -14.46 -0.49
CA MET A 66 3.34 -14.18 0.38
C MET A 66 2.97 -13.27 1.56
N LEU A 67 2.20 -12.21 1.31
CA LEU A 67 1.71 -11.31 2.36
C LEU A 67 0.77 -12.02 3.33
N PHE A 68 -0.13 -12.87 2.82
CA PHE A 68 -1.07 -13.63 3.63
C PHE A 68 -0.36 -14.64 4.53
N THR A 69 0.61 -15.40 4.00
CA THR A 69 1.42 -16.33 4.80
C THR A 69 2.23 -15.59 5.86
N ARG A 70 2.83 -14.44 5.52
CA ARG A 70 3.52 -13.60 6.50
C ARG A 70 2.58 -13.14 7.60
N TYR A 71 1.38 -12.67 7.26
CA TYR A 71 0.34 -12.27 8.22
C TYR A 71 -0.01 -13.41 9.19
N LEU A 72 -0.26 -14.63 8.70
CA LEU A 72 -0.55 -15.77 9.57
C LEU A 72 0.61 -16.11 10.51
N ASN A 73 1.85 -16.05 10.00
CA ASN A 73 3.05 -16.32 10.78
C ASN A 73 3.32 -15.26 11.85
N GLU A 74 3.13 -13.98 11.54
CA GLU A 74 3.31 -12.89 12.50
C GLU A 74 2.20 -12.88 13.55
N LYS A 75 0.97 -13.21 13.15
CA LYS A 75 -0.19 -13.33 14.05
C LYS A 75 -0.01 -14.47 15.06
N SER A 76 0.48 -15.63 14.64
CA SER A 76 0.72 -16.77 15.54
C SER A 76 1.88 -16.53 16.50
N LYS A 77 2.95 -15.89 16.02
CA LYS A 77 4.09 -15.48 16.86
C LYS A 77 3.74 -14.33 17.82
N GLY A 78 2.68 -13.57 17.54
CA GLY A 78 2.31 -12.38 18.31
C GLY A 78 3.43 -11.36 18.35
N THR A 79 4.25 -11.26 17.28
CA THR A 79 5.46 -10.43 17.25
C THR A 79 5.07 -8.97 17.46
N LYS A 80 5.36 -8.44 18.65
CA LYS A 80 5.24 -7.03 18.97
C LYS A 80 6.62 -6.39 18.91
N LEU A 81 6.62 -5.09 18.66
CA LEU A 81 7.80 -4.27 18.82
C LEU A 81 8.28 -4.37 20.28
N ASP A 82 9.53 -4.76 20.47
CA ASP A 82 10.16 -4.77 21.79
C ASP A 82 10.56 -3.33 22.16
N TRP A 83 9.81 -2.73 23.09
CA TRP A 83 9.95 -1.32 23.44
C TRP A 83 11.35 -0.99 23.97
N ASP A 84 11.97 -1.92 24.70
CA ASP A 84 13.29 -1.72 25.30
C ASP A 84 14.42 -1.68 24.25
N LYS A 85 14.15 -2.17 23.03
CA LYS A 85 15.08 -2.11 21.90
C LYS A 85 14.93 -0.86 21.05
N ILE A 86 13.89 -0.05 21.28
CA ILE A 86 13.68 1.20 20.53
C ILE A 86 14.68 2.23 21.01
N GLN A 87 15.40 2.82 20.07
CA GLN A 87 16.31 3.93 20.33
C GLN A 87 15.96 5.08 19.42
N SER A 88 16.10 6.30 19.95
CA SER A 88 15.98 7.50 19.12
C SER A 88 17.04 7.47 18.03
N PRO A 89 16.69 7.81 16.78
CA PRO A 89 17.64 7.82 15.69
C PRO A 89 18.74 8.85 15.97
N SER A 90 19.97 8.51 15.59
CA SER A 90 21.10 9.39 15.79
C SER A 90 21.04 10.60 14.84
N PRO A 91 21.71 11.73 15.16
CA PRO A 91 21.72 12.91 14.30
C PRO A 91 22.27 12.66 12.88
N GLU A 92 23.04 11.59 12.68
CA GLU A 92 23.55 11.17 11.38
C GLU A 92 22.49 10.42 10.55
N GLN A 93 21.51 9.79 11.20
CA GLN A 93 20.40 9.07 10.55
C GLN A 93 19.29 10.02 10.10
N ILE A 94 19.09 11.13 10.82
CA ILE A 94 18.12 12.18 10.47
C ILE A 94 18.83 13.51 10.34
N VAL A 95 19.27 13.80 9.12
CA VAL A 95 19.96 15.06 8.79
C VAL A 95 18.93 16.17 8.64
N LEU A 96 19.14 17.28 9.36
CA LEU A 96 18.31 18.48 9.26
C LEU A 96 18.41 19.11 7.86
N TYR A 97 17.28 19.55 7.31
CA TYR A 97 17.24 20.21 6.00
C TYR A 97 18.19 21.41 5.90
N SER A 98 18.32 22.20 6.97
CA SER A 98 19.21 23.36 7.03
C SER A 98 20.71 23.01 6.90
N LYS A 99 21.08 21.75 7.15
CA LYS A 99 22.46 21.26 7.01
C LYS A 99 22.75 20.72 5.61
N LEU A 100 21.74 20.56 4.76
CA LEU A 100 21.93 20.09 3.40
C LEU A 100 22.59 21.17 2.55
N THR A 101 23.60 20.78 1.77
CA THR A 101 24.24 21.68 0.82
C THR A 101 23.33 21.96 -0.37
N GLN A 102 23.26 23.21 -0.81
CA GLN A 102 22.51 23.56 -2.01
C GLN A 102 23.24 23.01 -3.24
N ALA A 103 22.54 22.16 -4.00
CA ALA A 103 23.04 21.69 -5.28
C ALA A 103 23.06 22.84 -6.29
N LYS A 104 24.24 23.10 -6.88
CA LYS A 104 24.42 24.11 -7.94
C LYS A 104 24.28 23.52 -9.35
N SER A 105 24.40 22.20 -9.49
CA SER A 105 24.40 21.52 -10.79
C SER A 105 23.02 20.93 -11.11
N THR A 106 22.52 21.26 -12.29
CA THR A 106 21.28 20.75 -12.88
C THR A 106 21.42 19.32 -13.42
N GLU A 107 22.63 18.78 -13.51
CA GLU A 107 22.89 17.43 -14.05
C GLU A 107 22.17 16.32 -13.27
N HIS A 108 21.94 16.53 -11.97
CA HIS A 108 21.20 15.58 -11.13
C HIS A 108 19.75 15.42 -11.56
N LEU A 109 19.15 16.43 -12.20
CA LEU A 109 17.77 16.36 -12.68
C LEU A 109 17.62 15.33 -13.80
N ASN A 110 18.67 15.08 -14.60
CA ASN A 110 18.65 14.03 -15.62
C ASN A 110 18.64 12.60 -15.03
N LYS A 111 18.89 12.46 -13.72
CA LYS A 111 18.83 11.19 -12.98
C LYS A 111 17.58 11.10 -12.09
N LEU A 112 16.74 12.13 -12.09
CA LEU A 112 15.56 12.24 -11.25
C LEU A 112 14.33 11.75 -12.00
N ALA A 113 13.46 11.01 -11.32
CA ALA A 113 12.09 10.75 -11.74
C ALA A 113 11.15 11.18 -10.60
N VAL A 114 9.99 11.76 -10.96
CA VAL A 114 8.99 12.18 -9.96
C VAL A 114 7.80 11.26 -10.02
N LEU A 115 7.57 10.50 -8.96
CA LEU A 115 6.40 9.61 -8.82
C LEU A 115 5.38 10.21 -7.87
N LYS A 116 4.09 10.17 -8.25
CA LYS A 116 2.95 10.48 -7.38
C LYS A 116 2.06 9.25 -7.21
N LEU A 117 1.71 9.00 -5.95
CA LEU A 117 0.73 7.96 -5.58
C LEU A 117 -0.68 8.50 -5.88
N ASN A 118 -1.31 7.95 -6.91
CA ASN A 118 -2.58 8.38 -7.47
C ASN A 118 -3.69 7.31 -7.35
N GLY A 119 -3.52 6.34 -6.44
CA GLY A 119 -4.52 5.29 -6.19
C GLY A 119 -5.72 5.74 -5.35
N GLY A 120 -5.66 6.92 -4.73
CA GLY A 120 -6.65 7.40 -3.77
C GLY A 120 -7.88 8.03 -4.43
N LEU A 121 -9.06 7.70 -3.90
CA LEU A 121 -10.34 8.28 -4.30
C LEU A 121 -10.70 9.52 -3.48
N GLY A 122 -11.52 10.39 -4.07
CA GLY A 122 -12.10 11.57 -3.44
C GLY A 122 -13.28 11.31 -2.49
N THR A 123 -13.59 10.06 -2.18
CA THR A 123 -14.83 9.66 -1.48
C THR A 123 -14.99 10.28 -0.10
N THR A 124 -13.89 10.46 0.64
CA THR A 124 -13.92 11.12 1.96
C THR A 124 -14.29 12.61 1.88
N MET A 125 -14.20 13.20 0.69
CA MET A 125 -14.59 14.59 0.40
C MET A 125 -15.92 14.67 -0.36
N GLY A 126 -16.65 13.56 -0.50
CA GLY A 126 -17.92 13.51 -1.22
C GLY A 126 -17.80 13.56 -2.75
N CYS A 127 -16.59 13.43 -3.29
CA CYS A 127 -16.35 13.44 -4.74
C CYS A 127 -16.26 12.01 -5.29
N VAL A 128 -16.74 11.82 -6.51
CA VAL A 128 -16.54 10.59 -7.30
C VAL A 128 -15.28 10.79 -8.15
N GLY A 129 -14.41 9.78 -8.19
CA GLY A 129 -13.19 9.78 -9.01
C GLY A 129 -11.88 9.93 -8.22
N PRO A 130 -10.74 9.99 -8.93
CA PRO A 130 -9.41 10.18 -8.35
C PRO A 130 -9.35 11.48 -7.55
N LYS A 131 -8.72 11.42 -6.38
CA LYS A 131 -8.49 12.62 -5.56
C LYS A 131 -7.68 13.69 -6.30
N SER A 132 -6.83 13.27 -7.24
CA SER A 132 -6.01 14.17 -8.05
C SER A 132 -6.80 15.04 -9.03
N ALA A 133 -8.02 14.62 -9.40
CA ALA A 133 -8.91 15.31 -10.33
C ALA A 133 -9.73 16.43 -9.66
N ILE A 134 -9.61 16.59 -8.35
CA ILE A 134 -10.40 17.56 -7.57
C ILE A 134 -9.78 18.94 -7.71
N GLU A 135 -10.61 19.93 -8.01
CA GLU A 135 -10.23 21.33 -8.05
C GLU A 135 -9.81 21.82 -6.65
N VAL A 136 -8.65 22.47 -6.59
CA VAL A 136 -8.05 22.95 -5.35
C VAL A 136 -8.04 24.47 -5.30
N ARG A 137 -7.67 25.11 -6.41
CA ARG A 137 -7.46 26.55 -6.46
C ARG A 137 -7.53 27.06 -7.89
N ASP A 138 -8.24 28.16 -8.09
CA ASP A 138 -8.27 28.92 -9.36
C ASP A 138 -8.58 28.03 -10.59
N GLY A 139 -9.54 27.10 -10.49
CA GLY A 139 -9.85 26.17 -11.60
C GLY A 139 -8.86 25.03 -11.79
N MET A 140 -7.82 24.93 -10.95
CA MET A 140 -6.77 23.92 -11.08
C MET A 140 -6.96 22.75 -10.13
N THR A 141 -6.79 21.54 -10.66
CA THR A 141 -6.76 20.30 -9.89
C THR A 141 -5.41 20.05 -9.23
N PHE A 142 -5.33 19.09 -8.30
CA PHE A 142 -4.03 18.64 -7.76
C PHE A 142 -3.07 18.15 -8.86
N LEU A 143 -3.62 17.47 -9.88
CA LEU A 143 -2.85 17.00 -11.02
C LEU A 143 -2.32 18.17 -11.85
N ASP A 144 -3.17 19.17 -12.14
CA ASP A 144 -2.74 20.38 -12.85
C ASP A 144 -1.57 21.08 -12.15
N LEU A 145 -1.66 21.24 -10.83
CA LEU A 145 -0.61 21.87 -10.04
C LEU A 145 0.70 21.06 -10.10
N SER A 146 0.62 19.73 -10.04
CA SER A 146 1.79 18.85 -10.12
C SER A 146 2.44 18.91 -11.51
N VAL A 147 1.64 18.86 -12.57
CA VAL A 147 2.14 18.98 -13.96
C VAL A 147 2.83 20.31 -14.16
N ARG A 148 2.22 21.42 -13.71
CA ARG A 148 2.82 22.77 -13.81
C ARG A 148 4.14 22.90 -13.06
N GLN A 149 4.27 22.27 -11.89
CA GLN A 149 5.53 22.28 -11.13
C GLN A 149 6.66 21.60 -11.91
N ILE A 150 6.39 20.45 -12.52
CA ILE A 150 7.41 19.72 -13.29
C ILE A 150 7.69 20.40 -14.62
N GLU A 151 6.67 20.93 -15.30
CA GLU A 151 6.86 21.71 -16.52
C GLU A 151 7.71 22.96 -16.27
N TYR A 152 7.45 23.67 -15.17
CA TYR A 152 8.27 24.82 -14.75
C TYR A 152 9.71 24.41 -14.47
N LEU A 153 9.93 23.29 -13.77
CA LEU A 153 11.25 22.73 -13.50
C LEU A 153 12.01 22.41 -14.81
N ASN A 154 11.35 21.73 -15.73
CA ASN A 154 11.90 21.33 -17.03
C ASN A 154 12.28 22.55 -17.86
N LYS A 155 11.39 23.55 -17.93
CA LYS A 155 11.62 24.80 -18.68
C LYS A 155 12.76 25.63 -18.09
N LEU A 156 12.81 25.77 -16.76
CA LEU A 156 13.82 26.59 -16.08
C LEU A 156 15.24 26.03 -16.25
N ASN A 157 15.37 24.70 -16.21
CA ASN A 157 16.67 24.03 -16.21
C ASN A 157 17.04 23.40 -17.56
N ASN A 158 16.16 23.50 -18.56
CA ASN A 158 16.30 22.85 -19.87
C ASN A 158 16.56 21.34 -19.77
N VAL A 159 15.73 20.65 -18.98
CA VAL A 159 15.79 19.20 -18.74
C VAL A 159 14.43 18.54 -19.01
N SER A 160 14.40 17.21 -19.06
CA SER A 160 13.17 16.42 -19.21
C SER A 160 13.04 15.43 -18.06
N VAL A 161 12.47 15.87 -16.94
CA VAL A 161 12.18 15.00 -15.78
C VAL A 161 10.87 14.24 -16.05
N PRO A 162 10.87 12.90 -16.02
CA PRO A 162 9.65 12.11 -16.20
C PRO A 162 8.72 12.22 -14.98
N PHE A 163 7.43 12.36 -15.25
CA PHE A 163 6.37 12.45 -14.26
C PHE A 163 5.52 11.18 -14.27
N ILE A 164 5.62 10.40 -13.19
CA ILE A 164 5.04 9.06 -13.09
C ILE A 164 3.82 9.09 -12.15
N LEU A 165 2.69 8.61 -12.63
CA LEU A 165 1.48 8.42 -11.85
C LEU A 165 1.28 6.93 -11.56
N MET A 166 1.31 6.56 -10.28
CA MET A 166 0.95 5.22 -9.83
C MET A 166 -0.55 5.20 -9.51
N ASN A 167 -1.34 4.69 -10.44
CA ASN A 167 -2.80 4.60 -10.32
C ASN A 167 -3.22 3.35 -9.54
N SER A 168 -4.51 3.26 -9.23
CA SER A 168 -5.18 2.02 -8.84
C SER A 168 -6.20 1.63 -9.89
N PHE A 169 -6.70 0.39 -9.84
CA PHE A 169 -7.82 -0.05 -10.67
C PHE A 169 -9.09 0.80 -10.49
N ASN A 170 -9.18 1.61 -9.41
CA ASN A 170 -10.28 2.56 -9.22
C ASN A 170 -10.03 3.92 -9.89
N THR A 171 -8.78 4.27 -10.22
CA THR A 171 -8.41 5.61 -10.70
C THR A 171 -7.80 5.62 -12.10
N ASP A 172 -7.38 4.46 -12.62
CA ASP A 172 -6.59 4.37 -13.84
C ASP A 172 -7.32 4.87 -15.10
N ASP A 173 -8.56 4.42 -15.33
CA ASP A 173 -9.35 4.80 -16.51
C ASP A 173 -9.62 6.31 -16.56
N GLU A 174 -9.98 6.90 -15.42
CA GLU A 174 -10.26 8.33 -15.32
C GLU A 174 -8.96 9.14 -15.44
N THR A 175 -7.87 8.70 -14.80
CA THR A 175 -6.57 9.37 -14.89
C THR A 175 -6.05 9.36 -16.33
N LYS A 176 -6.19 8.27 -17.07
CA LYS A 176 -5.79 8.18 -18.48
C LYS A 176 -6.53 9.20 -19.35
N ARG A 177 -7.81 9.44 -19.09
CA ARG A 177 -8.60 10.48 -19.78
C ARG A 177 -8.12 11.88 -19.43
N ILE A 178 -7.85 12.15 -18.14
CA ILE A 178 -7.39 13.48 -17.69
C ILE A 178 -6.01 13.80 -18.25
N VAL A 179 -5.10 12.81 -18.29
CA VAL A 179 -3.73 13.00 -18.79
C VAL A 179 -3.68 13.45 -20.26
N GLN A 180 -4.68 13.08 -21.08
CA GLN A 180 -4.77 13.54 -22.47
C GLN A 180 -4.81 15.07 -22.62
N LYS A 181 -5.29 15.80 -21.60
CA LYS A 181 -5.26 17.26 -21.53
C LYS A 181 -3.83 17.83 -21.66
N TYR A 182 -2.83 17.08 -21.22
CA TYR A 182 -1.44 17.53 -21.18
C TYR A 182 -0.60 17.05 -22.36
N ALA A 183 -1.21 16.42 -23.37
CA ALA A 183 -0.47 15.87 -24.52
C ALA A 183 0.36 16.93 -25.29
N SER A 184 -0.04 18.20 -25.23
CA SER A 184 0.68 19.32 -25.84
C SER A 184 1.70 20.01 -24.93
N HIS A 185 1.82 19.57 -23.67
CA HIS A 185 2.73 20.18 -22.70
C HIS A 185 4.12 19.56 -22.81
N ASN A 186 5.16 20.30 -22.43
CA ASN A 186 6.55 19.82 -22.50
C ASN A 186 6.90 18.96 -21.27
N ILE A 187 6.22 17.82 -21.13
CA ILE A 187 6.37 16.90 -19.99
C ILE A 187 6.10 15.46 -20.43
N GLU A 188 6.96 14.54 -20.02
CA GLU A 188 6.75 13.11 -20.19
C GLU A 188 5.93 12.57 -19.02
N ILE A 189 4.66 12.23 -19.27
CA ILE A 189 3.77 11.65 -18.26
C ILE A 189 3.64 10.15 -18.49
N LEU A 190 4.10 9.36 -17.51
CA LEU A 190 4.00 7.90 -17.50
C LEU A 190 2.96 7.47 -16.48
N THR A 191 2.12 6.49 -16.84
CA THR A 191 1.12 5.94 -15.93
C THR A 191 1.31 4.43 -15.80
N PHE A 192 1.23 3.90 -14.59
CA PHE A 192 1.13 2.46 -14.36
C PHE A 192 0.13 2.18 -13.24
N ASN A 193 -0.45 0.99 -13.26
CA ASN A 193 -1.39 0.56 -12.25
C ASN A 193 -0.66 -0.25 -11.17
N GLN A 194 -0.98 -0.02 -9.90
CA GLN A 194 -0.51 -0.86 -8.80
C GLN A 194 -1.20 -2.23 -8.83
N SER A 195 -0.65 -3.19 -8.08
CA SER A 195 -1.24 -4.52 -7.91
C SER A 195 -2.66 -4.44 -7.34
N ARG A 196 -3.51 -5.37 -7.76
CA ARG A 196 -4.85 -5.57 -7.20
C ARG A 196 -4.90 -6.88 -6.40
N HIS A 197 -5.35 -6.80 -5.16
CA HIS A 197 -5.40 -7.94 -4.24
C HIS A 197 -6.83 -8.27 -3.81
N PRO A 198 -7.17 -9.56 -3.61
CA PRO A 198 -8.51 -9.92 -3.17
C PRO A 198 -8.71 -9.53 -1.71
N ARG A 199 -9.86 -8.96 -1.38
CA ARG A 199 -10.28 -8.82 0.02
C ARG A 199 -10.55 -10.20 0.61
N ILE A 200 -10.36 -10.33 1.91
CA ILE A 200 -10.51 -11.59 2.64
C ILE A 200 -11.78 -11.52 3.49
N ASN A 201 -12.61 -12.57 3.45
CA ASN A 201 -13.70 -12.70 4.40
C ASN A 201 -13.13 -13.00 5.80
N LYS A 202 -13.55 -12.23 6.80
CA LYS A 202 -13.00 -12.29 8.16
C LYS A 202 -13.19 -13.65 8.85
N GLU A 203 -14.30 -14.34 8.56
CA GLU A 203 -14.68 -15.59 9.22
C GLU A 203 -14.05 -16.79 8.50
N SER A 204 -14.18 -16.87 7.18
CA SER A 204 -13.66 -18.00 6.40
C SER A 204 -12.17 -17.91 6.08
N LEU A 205 -11.58 -16.71 6.17
CA LEU A 205 -10.20 -16.42 5.71
C LEU A 205 -9.95 -16.76 4.25
N LEU A 206 -11.01 -16.79 3.43
CA LEU A 206 -10.96 -17.04 1.99
C LEU A 206 -11.11 -15.73 1.21
N PRO A 207 -10.64 -15.67 -0.05
CA PRO A 207 -10.83 -14.50 -0.89
C PRO A 207 -12.33 -14.27 -1.12
N MET A 208 -12.77 -13.03 -1.02
CA MET A 208 -14.12 -12.59 -1.36
C MET A 208 -14.46 -12.77 -2.85
N PRO A 209 -13.59 -12.38 -3.81
CA PRO A 209 -13.90 -12.57 -5.22
C PRO A 209 -13.91 -14.03 -5.61
N ARG A 210 -14.93 -14.43 -6.39
CA ARG A 210 -15.08 -15.79 -6.93
C ARG A 210 -14.56 -15.91 -8.36
N THR A 211 -14.43 -14.78 -9.05
CA THR A 211 -13.94 -14.66 -10.43
C THR A 211 -12.99 -13.45 -10.55
N PRO A 212 -12.06 -13.43 -11.52
CA PRO A 212 -11.16 -12.29 -11.75
C PRO A 212 -11.88 -10.96 -12.08
N THR A 213 -13.13 -11.05 -12.54
CA THR A 213 -14.01 -9.93 -12.92
C THR A 213 -15.08 -9.64 -11.87
N SER A 214 -14.96 -10.24 -10.68
CA SER A 214 -15.86 -9.94 -9.56
C SER A 214 -15.83 -8.45 -9.21
N GLN A 215 -16.92 -7.98 -8.60
CA GLN A 215 -17.14 -6.57 -8.27
C GLN A 215 -15.93 -5.91 -7.59
N ILE A 216 -15.70 -4.64 -7.94
CA ILE A 216 -14.50 -3.87 -7.57
C ILE A 216 -14.31 -3.76 -6.05
N GLU A 217 -15.41 -3.75 -5.30
CA GLU A 217 -15.46 -3.68 -3.83
C GLU A 217 -14.95 -4.96 -3.16
N GLN A 218 -14.77 -6.04 -3.90
CA GLN A 218 -14.19 -7.30 -3.42
C GLN A 218 -12.67 -7.31 -3.56
N TRP A 219 -12.09 -6.24 -4.11
CA TRP A 219 -10.65 -6.07 -4.31
C TRP A 219 -10.11 -4.90 -3.48
N TRP A 220 -8.80 -4.88 -3.31
CA TRP A 220 -8.03 -3.82 -2.67
C TRP A 220 -6.84 -3.43 -3.54
#